data_AF-A0A5C6BCI2-F1
#
_entry.id   AF-A0A5C6BCI2-F1
#
_cell.length_a   1.000
_cell.length_b   1.000
_cell.length_c   1.000
_cell.angle_alpha   90.00
_cell.angle_beta   90.00
_cell.angle_gamma   90.00
#
_symmetry.space_group_name_H-M   'P 1'
#
loop_
_entity.id
_entity.type
_entity.pdbx_description
1 polymer ?
#
loop_
_entity_poly.entity_id
_entity_poly.type
_entity_poly.pdbx_seq_one_letter_code
_entity_poly.pdbx_strand_id
1 'polypeptide(L)'
;MRRMTKRRKQSKRRDGYVMLIVMMLILTTTAFAAVHQRHLASALRIEQARMLSEDRIAGPVAVMAVACERLESGQPPSPSAYQYTQTVRGTAVLYRIDYQLNGSRWTVSANPDPSATGLAVLPASF
;
A
#
# COMPACT_ATOMS: atom_id res chain seq x y z
N MET A 1 -9.30 -53.37 70.63
CA MET A 1 -9.80 -52.37 69.66
C MET A 1 -8.64 -51.87 68.79
N ARG A 2 -8.57 -52.29 67.52
CA ARG A 2 -7.49 -51.98 66.56
C ARG A 2 -7.92 -50.82 65.66
N ARG A 3 -7.21 -49.68 65.66
CA ARG A 3 -7.36 -48.63 64.64
C ARG A 3 -6.33 -48.84 63.54
N MET A 4 -6.79 -49.28 62.37
CA MET A 4 -6.07 -49.19 61.10
C MET A 4 -6.44 -47.88 60.42
N THR A 5 -5.49 -46.96 60.26
CA THR A 5 -5.63 -45.78 59.40
C THR A 5 -4.96 -46.04 58.05
N LYS A 6 -5.79 -46.08 57.01
CA LYS A 6 -5.43 -46.27 55.59
C LYS A 6 -4.32 -45.31 55.15
N ARG A 7 -3.19 -45.85 54.67
CA ARG A 7 -2.21 -45.10 53.87
C ARG A 7 -2.86 -44.64 52.56
N ARG A 8 -2.92 -43.32 52.34
CA ARG A 8 -3.21 -42.72 51.02
C ARG A 8 -2.05 -43.06 50.07
N LYS A 9 -2.32 -43.84 49.02
CA LYS A 9 -1.41 -44.01 47.88
C LYS A 9 -1.42 -42.71 47.08
N GLN A 10 -0.31 -41.96 47.13
CA GLN A 10 0.01 -40.94 46.14
C GLN A 10 0.28 -41.65 44.79
N SER A 11 -0.55 -41.39 43.77
CA SER A 11 -0.21 -41.74 42.40
C SER A 11 0.75 -40.70 41.84
N LYS A 12 2.05 -41.03 41.82
CA LYS A 12 3.04 -40.36 40.96
C LYS A 12 3.20 -41.16 39.67
N ARG A 13 3.47 -40.46 38.54
CA ARG A 13 4.04 -40.93 37.24
C ARG A 13 3.16 -40.86 35.97
N ARG A 14 2.07 -40.09 35.92
CA ARG A 14 1.38 -39.77 34.64
C ARG A 14 1.66 -38.35 34.10
N ASP A 15 2.16 -37.44 34.92
CA ASP A 15 2.38 -36.03 34.54
C ASP A 15 3.43 -35.82 33.43
N GLY A 16 4.43 -36.71 33.32
CA GLY A 16 5.51 -36.54 32.33
C GLY A 16 5.05 -36.64 30.87
N TYR A 17 4.14 -37.59 30.56
CA TYR A 17 3.60 -37.73 29.21
C TYR A 17 2.58 -36.64 28.87
N VAL A 18 1.78 -36.21 29.86
CA VAL A 18 0.84 -35.09 29.69
C VAL A 18 1.60 -33.81 29.37
N MET A 19 2.72 -33.56 30.07
CA MET A 19 3.58 -32.41 29.81
C MET A 19 4.17 -32.41 28.39
N LEU A 20 4.60 -33.58 27.89
CA LEU A 20 5.11 -33.69 26.51
C LEU A 20 4.04 -33.42 25.45
N ILE A 21 2.82 -33.92 25.65
CA ILE A 21 1.69 -33.69 24.74
C ILE A 21 1.34 -32.20 24.70
N VAL A 22 1.28 -31.54 25.86
CA VAL A 22 1.04 -30.09 25.94
C VAL A 22 2.15 -29.30 25.24
N MET A 23 3.41 -29.69 25.42
CA MET A 23 4.54 -29.02 24.78
C MET A 23 4.48 -29.16 23.25
N MET A 24 4.15 -30.37 22.75
CA MET A 24 3.96 -30.62 21.32
C MET A 24 2.79 -29.81 20.75
N LEU A 25 1.68 -29.69 21.49
CA LEU A 25 0.53 -28.87 21.11
C LEU A 25 0.92 -27.39 21.01
N ILE A 26 1.64 -26.85 21.98
CA ILE A 26 2.10 -25.45 21.98
C ILE A 26 3.05 -25.20 20.80
N LEU A 27 4.00 -26.10 20.54
CA LEU A 27 4.93 -25.99 19.42
C LEU A 27 4.20 -25.99 18.07
N THR A 28 3.27 -26.92 17.88
CA THR A 28 2.51 -27.04 16.62
C THR A 28 1.58 -25.85 16.39
N THR A 29 0.85 -25.41 17.41
CA THR A 29 -0.01 -24.21 17.32
C THR A 29 0.79 -22.95 17.06
N THR A 30 1.94 -22.77 17.72
CA THR A 30 2.81 -21.60 17.49
C THR A 30 3.43 -21.63 16.09
N ALA A 31 3.85 -22.80 15.62
CA ALA A 31 4.39 -22.97 14.26
C ALA A 31 3.33 -22.64 13.20
N PHE A 32 2.10 -23.11 13.37
CA PHE A 32 0.99 -22.83 12.46
C PHE A 32 0.64 -21.33 12.45
N ALA A 33 0.58 -20.70 13.63
CA ALA A 33 0.36 -19.26 13.76
C ALA A 33 1.46 -18.45 13.06
N ALA A 34 2.73 -18.84 13.22
CA ALA A 34 3.85 -18.16 12.58
C ALA A 34 3.78 -18.26 11.04
N VAL A 35 3.38 -19.41 10.50
CA VAL A 35 3.17 -19.59 9.05
C VAL A 35 2.02 -18.72 8.56
N HIS A 36 0.89 -18.72 9.27
CA HIS A 36 -0.26 -17.87 8.93
C HIS A 36 0.09 -16.38 8.93
N GLN A 37 0.85 -15.92 9.93
CA GLN A 37 1.31 -14.53 9.99
C GLN A 37 2.20 -14.16 8.80
N ARG A 38 3.08 -15.07 8.35
CA ARG A 38 3.91 -14.85 7.16
C ARG A 38 3.06 -14.73 5.89
N HIS A 39 2.06 -15.58 5.73
CA HIS A 39 1.14 -15.50 4.58
C HIS A 39 0.36 -14.19 4.58
N LEU A 40 -0.21 -13.78 5.70
CA LEU A 40 -0.92 -12.50 5.81
C LEU A 40 0.00 -11.31 5.52
N ALA A 41 1.22 -11.31 6.06
CA ALA A 41 2.19 -10.25 5.78
C ALA A 41 2.56 -10.18 4.29
N SER A 42 2.70 -11.33 3.62
CA SER A 42 2.98 -11.36 2.19
C SER A 42 1.80 -10.84 1.35
N ALA A 43 0.58 -11.23 1.71
CA ALA A 43 -0.64 -10.78 1.02
C ALA A 43 -0.82 -9.26 1.16
N LEU A 44 -0.61 -8.71 2.36
CA LEU A 44 -0.69 -7.27 2.60
C LEU A 44 0.31 -6.48 1.74
N ARG A 45 1.55 -6.97 1.57
CA ARG A 45 2.54 -6.30 0.72
C ARG A 45 2.12 -6.30 -0.75
N ILE A 46 1.52 -7.39 -1.23
CA ILE A 46 1.01 -7.49 -2.60
C ILE A 46 -0.13 -6.49 -2.81
N GLU A 47 -1.09 -6.45 -1.89
CA GLU A 47 -2.20 -5.52 -1.97
C GLU A 47 -1.74 -4.06 -1.87
N GLN A 48 -0.76 -3.74 -1.01
CA GLN A 48 -0.16 -2.42 -0.96
C GLN A 48 0.51 -2.03 -2.28
N ALA A 49 1.28 -2.94 -2.88
CA ALA A 49 1.92 -2.69 -4.17
C ALA A 49 0.88 -2.47 -5.29
N ARG A 50 -0.20 -3.25 -5.27
CA ARG A 50 -1.32 -3.09 -6.19
C ARG A 50 -2.01 -1.74 -6.02
N MET A 51 -2.34 -1.36 -4.78
CA MET A 51 -2.98 -0.07 -4.50
C MET A 51 -2.12 1.10 -4.98
N LEU A 52 -0.81 1.07 -4.71
CA LEU A 52 0.13 2.10 -5.18
C LEU A 52 0.22 2.16 -6.70
N SER A 53 0.17 1.01 -7.38
CA SER A 53 0.15 0.97 -8.85
C SER A 53 -1.13 1.57 -9.41
N GLU A 54 -2.28 1.22 -8.86
CA GLU A 54 -3.57 1.78 -9.27
C GLU A 54 -3.63 3.30 -9.01
N ASP A 55 -3.11 3.77 -7.86
CA ASP A 55 -3.03 5.19 -7.55
C ASP A 55 -2.13 5.95 -8.53
N ARG A 56 -1.00 5.35 -8.93
CA ARG A 56 -0.12 5.94 -9.94
C ARG A 56 -0.80 6.06 -11.30
N ILE A 57 -1.56 5.04 -11.70
CA ILE A 57 -2.29 5.04 -12.98
C ILE A 57 -3.42 6.07 -12.96
N ALA A 58 -4.23 6.08 -11.88
CA ALA A 58 -5.39 6.96 -11.77
C ALA A 58 -5.04 8.44 -11.54
N GLY A 59 -3.88 8.72 -10.95
CA GLY A 59 -3.43 10.08 -10.67
C GLY A 59 -2.43 10.59 -11.72
N PRO A 60 -1.11 10.54 -11.45
CA PRO A 60 -0.10 11.17 -12.31
C PRO A 60 -0.15 10.74 -13.78
N VAL A 61 -0.40 9.46 -14.07
CA VAL A 61 -0.41 8.97 -15.46
C VAL A 61 -1.62 9.49 -16.23
N ALA A 62 -2.81 9.50 -15.61
CA ALA A 62 -4.00 10.07 -16.22
C ALA A 62 -3.82 11.57 -16.51
N VAL A 63 -3.27 12.32 -15.55
CA VAL A 63 -2.97 13.76 -15.74
C VAL A 63 -1.95 13.98 -16.85
N MET A 64 -0.90 13.15 -16.89
CA MET A 64 0.10 13.21 -17.96
C MET A 64 -0.50 12.91 -19.33
N ALA A 65 -1.43 11.96 -19.44
CA ALA A 65 -2.13 11.67 -20.68
C ALA A 65 -2.95 12.87 -21.17
N VAL A 66 -3.69 13.53 -20.27
CA VAL A 66 -4.42 14.77 -20.60
C VAL A 66 -3.45 15.86 -21.06
N ALA A 67 -2.31 16.03 -20.38
CA ALA A 67 -1.31 17.01 -20.76
C ALA A 67 -0.71 16.73 -22.16
N CYS A 68 -0.43 15.46 -22.47
CA CYS A 68 0.01 15.05 -23.80
C CYS A 68 -1.05 15.32 -24.88
N GLU A 69 -2.33 15.05 -24.60
CA GLU A 69 -3.44 15.37 -25.51
C GLU A 69 -3.50 16.88 -25.81
N ARG A 70 -3.28 17.74 -24.80
CA ARG A 70 -3.23 19.21 -25.02
C ARG A 70 -2.06 19.61 -25.89
N LEU A 71 -0.90 18.97 -25.72
CA LEU A 71 0.27 19.23 -26.54
C LEU A 71 0.05 18.90 -28.03
N GLU A 72 -0.82 17.93 -28.34
CA GLU A 72 -1.19 17.62 -29.73
C GLU A 72 -2.02 18.73 -30.38
N SER A 73 -2.78 19.49 -29.58
CA SER A 73 -3.62 20.59 -30.09
C SER A 73 -2.82 21.84 -30.49
N GLY A 74 -1.67 22.06 -29.85
CA GLY A 74 -0.87 23.27 -30.07
C GLY A 74 0.35 23.34 -29.15
N GLN A 75 1.16 24.37 -29.34
CA GLN A 75 2.37 24.58 -28.53
C GLN A 75 2.05 25.42 -27.29
N PRO A 76 2.46 24.97 -26.09
CA PRO A 76 2.19 25.72 -24.86
C PRO A 76 2.94 27.06 -24.86
N PRO A 77 2.26 28.19 -24.58
CA PRO A 77 2.92 29.48 -24.42
C PRO A 77 3.74 29.53 -23.12
N SER A 78 4.79 30.38 -23.08
CA SER A 78 5.56 30.62 -21.87
C SER A 78 4.80 31.56 -20.91
N PRO A 79 4.60 31.24 -19.62
CA PRO A 79 5.22 30.13 -18.88
C PRO A 79 4.49 28.79 -19.06
N SER A 80 5.29 27.72 -19.10
CA SER A 80 4.89 26.37 -19.47
C SER A 80 4.44 25.50 -18.28
N ALA A 81 4.09 26.13 -17.15
CA ALA A 81 3.66 25.47 -15.93
C ALA A 81 2.18 25.75 -15.69
N TYR A 82 1.38 24.70 -15.55
CA TYR A 82 -0.06 24.78 -15.40
C TYR A 82 -0.53 23.96 -14.20
N GLN A 83 -1.67 24.36 -13.64
CA GLN A 83 -2.39 23.55 -12.66
C GLN A 83 -3.47 22.71 -13.32
N TYR A 84 -3.67 21.50 -12.81
CA TYR A 84 -4.76 20.62 -13.19
C TYR A 84 -5.26 19.83 -11.99
N THR A 85 -6.57 19.79 -11.80
CA THR A 85 -7.19 19.05 -10.70
C THR A 85 -7.74 17.74 -11.24
N GLN A 86 -7.26 16.62 -10.69
CA GLN A 86 -7.73 15.29 -11.02
C GLN A 86 -8.37 14.65 -9.80
N THR A 87 -9.55 14.08 -9.97
CA THR A 87 -10.19 13.30 -8.91
C THR A 87 -9.62 11.89 -8.91
N VAL A 88 -8.90 11.54 -7.83
CA VAL A 88 -8.34 10.20 -7.61
C VAL A 88 -9.10 9.58 -6.44
N ARG A 89 -9.80 8.47 -6.70
CA ARG A 89 -10.60 7.74 -5.68
C ARG A 89 -11.57 8.64 -4.88
N GLY A 90 -12.18 9.61 -5.56
CA GLY A 90 -13.15 10.54 -4.96
C GLY A 90 -12.54 11.77 -4.27
N THR A 91 -11.21 11.85 -4.19
CA THR A 91 -10.50 13.02 -3.65
C THR A 91 -9.94 13.86 -4.79
N ALA A 92 -10.22 15.16 -4.79
CA ALA A 92 -9.61 16.10 -5.71
C ALA A 92 -8.14 16.33 -5.31
N VAL A 93 -7.22 15.96 -6.20
CA VAL A 93 -5.78 16.17 -6.02
C VAL A 93 -5.31 17.17 -7.05
N LEU A 94 -4.56 18.17 -6.59
CA LEU A 94 -3.98 19.20 -7.43
C LEU A 94 -2.63 18.74 -7.98
N TYR A 95 -2.45 18.90 -9.29
CA TYR A 95 -1.23 18.56 -10.00
C TYR A 95 -0.64 19.80 -10.67
N ARG A 96 0.69 19.89 -10.64
CA ARG A 96 1.47 20.77 -11.49
C ARG A 96 1.89 20.02 -12.74
N ILE A 97 1.60 20.61 -13.89
CA ILE A 97 2.01 20.14 -15.21
C ILE A 97 3.07 21.10 -15.73
N ASP A 98 4.28 20.60 -15.92
CA ASP A 98 5.38 21.38 -16.49
C ASP A 98 5.69 20.86 -17.90
N TYR A 99 5.61 21.75 -18.90
CA TYR A 99 6.08 21.50 -20.26
C TYR A 99 7.48 22.09 -20.44
N GLN A 100 8.42 21.32 -20.99
CA GLN A 100 9.78 21.78 -21.27
C GLN A 100 10.18 21.37 -22.67
N LEU A 101 10.54 22.34 -23.52
CA LEU A 101 11.09 22.05 -24.84
C LEU A 101 12.59 21.78 -24.70
N ASN A 102 13.00 20.54 -24.97
CA ASN A 102 14.41 20.15 -25.00
C ASN A 102 14.83 19.84 -26.44
N GLY A 103 15.44 20.82 -27.08
CA GLY A 103 15.76 20.76 -28.51
C GLY A 103 14.50 20.72 -29.36
N SER A 104 14.26 19.60 -30.04
CA SER A 104 13.06 19.37 -30.87
C SER A 104 11.97 18.55 -30.19
N ARG A 105 12.13 18.19 -28.91
CA ARG A 105 11.19 17.32 -28.18
C ARG A 105 10.64 18.01 -26.96
N TRP A 106 9.33 17.89 -26.77
CA TRP A 106 8.67 18.32 -25.55
C TRP A 106 8.77 17.24 -24.48
N THR A 107 9.15 17.65 -23.28
CA THR A 107 9.09 16.85 -22.06
C THR A 107 7.92 17.36 -21.24
N VAL A 108 7.00 16.46 -20.88
CA VAL A 108 5.86 16.77 -20.03
C VAL A 108 6.04 16.06 -18.70
N SER A 109 5.86 16.78 -17.60
CA SER A 109 5.86 16.17 -16.27
C SER A 109 4.60 16.58 -15.51
N ALA A 110 3.97 15.62 -14.84
CA ALA A 110 2.79 15.83 -14.02
C ALA A 110 3.07 15.31 -12.61
N ASN A 111 3.15 16.22 -11.65
CA ASN A 111 3.45 15.90 -10.26
C ASN A 111 2.38 16.46 -9.33
N PRO A 112 1.95 15.72 -8.30
CA PRO A 112 1.03 16.24 -7.31
C PRO A 112 1.71 17.38 -6.55
N ASP A 113 1.12 18.57 -6.57
CA ASP A 113 1.68 19.76 -5.95
C ASP A 113 0.54 20.61 -5.36
N PRO A 114 0.36 20.63 -4.02
CA PRO A 114 -0.67 21.44 -3.39
C PRO A 114 -0.41 22.95 -3.50
N SER A 115 0.80 23.36 -3.87
CA SER A 115 1.17 24.77 -4.07
C SER A 115 0.95 25.26 -5.50
N ALA A 116 0.48 24.39 -6.40
CA ALA A 116 0.20 24.74 -7.80
C ALA A 116 -0.99 25.70 -7.96
N THR A 117 -1.70 26.06 -6.89
CA THR A 117 -2.88 26.95 -6.89
C THR A 117 -2.64 28.33 -7.52
N GLY A 118 -1.38 28.77 -7.55
CA GLY A 118 -0.97 30.04 -8.16
C GLY A 118 -0.65 29.97 -9.66
N LEU A 119 -0.70 28.78 -10.27
CA LEU A 119 -0.41 28.60 -11.70
C LEU A 119 -1.67 28.79 -12.56
N ALA A 120 -1.45 29.06 -13.85
CA ALA A 120 -2.54 29.11 -14.81
C ALA A 120 -3.22 27.75 -14.92
N VAL A 121 -4.55 27.72 -15.02
CA VAL A 121 -5.29 26.47 -15.26
C VAL A 121 -4.91 25.93 -16.64
N LEU A 122 -4.66 24.62 -16.72
CA LEU A 122 -4.41 23.95 -18.00
C LEU A 122 -5.58 24.19 -18.95
N PRO A 123 -5.36 24.80 -20.13
CA PRO A 123 -6.43 25.07 -21.07
C PRO A 123 -6.92 23.78 -21.74
N ALA A 124 -8.13 23.82 -22.32
CA ALA A 124 -8.68 22.71 -23.08
C ALA A 124 -7.96 22.46 -24.41
N SER A 125 -7.20 23.44 -24.91
CA SER A 125 -6.32 23.36 -26.07
C SER A 125 -5.30 24.50 -26.04
N PHE A 126 -4.19 24.34 -26.76
CA PHE A 126 -3.18 25.39 -26.95
C PHE A 126 -3.33 26.11 -28.29
#